data_AF-A0A2T0XER6-F1
#
_entry.id   AF-A0A2T0XER6-F1
#
_cell.length_a   1.000
_cell.length_b   1.000
_cell.length_c   1.000
_cell.angle_alpha   90.00
_cell.angle_beta   90.00
_cell.angle_gamma   90.00
#
_symmetry.space_group_name_H-M   'P 1'
#
loop_
_entity.id
_entity.type
_entity.pdbx_description
1 polymer ?
#
loop_
_entity_poly.entity_id
_entity_poly.type
_entity_poly.pdbx_seq_one_letter_code
_entity_poly.pdbx_strand_id
1 'polypeptide(L)'
;MSNQLSPLNGAQLKSLQNLTTNLTKEQAIWLNGYIQGFSASTFASADPETSPATVERRTATPLTILYGTHTGRSEKIANEIHSEATTKNFESTLLAMDQYKPRNLKNEKNLLIIVSTHGEGEPPVMADDFHEFVTGKRAPKLTGLNFSVLALGDKSYKHFCQTGIDIQQALLKAGASEIAGLVKCDVDYQPDADQWKQEVFNNLKSEPVEELPTTSQDKSTGNETITYSRKNPYEATILDKVRITGRESDKEVYHLEISLENSGIKYEPGDSLGVIAQNPGTLVDEILSTLKDDGSESLDTHAGKISFREALLHHYEITILTRDLIEKYAEKTNHKEVKKLIKDDQKLETYLYGHDVLDLLNEFPSKITAVDFLKILRPLPPRLYSISSSQEAVGEEVHITVSKVLYENKGRQRLGACSGHLAEHKEVDDQILIYIEKNPNFRLPANGSPIIMVGAGTGIAPYRAFIQQREATGHKGKTWLFFGERRFSSDFLYQTEWQKYLKEGYLGKIDLAFSRDQKEKIYVQHKLQKQQKKIFKWLENDGVFYLCGDMKKMAKDVEATLLSIIEKQGGMTPERAKGYLKKLKKERRFQSDVY
;
A
#
# COMPACT_ATOMS: atom_id res chain seq x y z
N MET A 1 1.49 33.92 53.22
CA MET A 1 0.56 32.98 53.87
C MET A 1 1.07 31.57 53.60
N SER A 2 1.15 30.79 54.67
CA SER A 2 1.48 29.36 54.79
C SER A 2 1.58 28.52 53.50
N ASN A 3 2.80 28.06 53.20
CA ASN A 3 3.07 26.83 52.46
C ASN A 3 2.71 25.66 53.37
N GLN A 4 1.56 25.01 53.16
CA GLN A 4 1.31 23.63 53.60
C GLN A 4 -0.03 23.17 53.04
N LEU A 5 0.01 22.40 51.94
CA LEU A 5 -0.96 21.36 51.55
C LEU A 5 -0.58 20.69 50.20
N SER A 6 0.71 20.67 49.82
CA SER A 6 1.15 19.75 48.78
C SER A 6 1.58 18.44 49.46
N PRO A 7 1.06 17.28 49.06
CA PRO A 7 1.50 15.98 49.57
C PRO A 7 2.91 15.59 49.08
N LEU A 8 3.53 16.43 48.24
CA LEU A 8 4.85 16.20 47.64
C LEU A 8 5.93 16.98 48.40
N ASN A 9 7.08 16.34 48.64
CA ASN A 9 8.25 17.01 49.22
C ASN A 9 8.92 17.98 48.23
N GLY A 10 9.83 18.82 48.71
CA GLY A 10 10.47 19.87 47.88
C GLY A 10 11.22 19.35 46.65
N ALA A 11 11.78 18.13 46.70
CA ALA A 11 12.42 17.51 45.55
C ALA A 11 11.39 16.99 44.53
N GLN A 12 10.31 16.38 45.01
CA GLN A 12 9.20 15.90 44.17
C GLN A 12 8.48 17.04 43.46
N LEU A 13 8.25 18.16 44.15
CA LEU A 13 7.68 19.37 43.55
C LEU A 13 8.55 19.93 42.43
N LYS A 14 9.88 19.96 42.63
CA LYS A 14 10.83 20.46 41.62
C LYS A 14 10.88 19.54 40.38
N SER A 15 10.83 18.23 40.58
CA SER A 15 10.74 17.26 39.49
C SER A 15 9.41 17.36 38.74
N LEU A 16 8.29 17.52 39.45
CA LEU A 16 6.98 17.71 38.83
C LEU A 16 6.95 19.00 38.00
N GLN A 17 7.48 20.10 38.53
CA GLN A 17 7.58 21.36 37.79
C GLN A 17 8.46 21.20 36.53
N ASN A 18 9.63 20.57 36.63
CA ASN A 18 10.48 20.33 35.47
C ASN A 18 9.78 19.47 34.40
N LEU A 19 8.98 18.48 34.82
CA LEU A 19 8.22 17.62 33.91
C LEU A 19 7.09 18.38 33.20
N THR A 20 6.44 19.33 33.89
CA THR A 20 5.24 20.01 33.38
C THR A 20 5.51 21.33 32.65
N THR A 21 6.69 21.93 32.79
CA THR A 21 6.97 23.30 32.30
C THR A 21 6.94 23.46 30.77
N ASN A 22 6.93 22.38 29.97
CA ASN A 22 6.84 22.45 28.50
C ASN A 22 5.93 21.37 27.88
N LEU A 23 4.90 20.90 28.60
CA LEU A 23 3.99 19.90 28.04
C LEU A 23 3.06 20.52 27.00
N THR A 24 2.93 19.85 25.86
CA THR A 24 1.82 20.06 24.92
C THR A 24 0.51 19.51 25.50
N LYS A 25 -0.63 19.92 24.94
CA LYS A 25 -1.96 19.50 25.39
C LYS A 25 -2.12 17.97 25.29
N GLU A 26 -1.63 17.38 24.21
CA GLU A 26 -1.66 15.95 23.94
C GLU A 26 -0.80 15.17 24.95
N GLN A 27 0.40 15.70 25.26
CA GLN A 27 1.29 15.09 26.26
C GLN A 27 0.72 15.20 27.69
N ALA A 28 0.02 16.29 28.02
CA ALA A 28 -0.65 16.43 29.30
C ALA A 28 -1.81 15.44 29.46
N ILE A 29 -2.60 15.22 28.39
CA ILE A 29 -3.67 14.21 28.37
C ILE A 29 -3.09 12.79 28.52
N TRP A 30 -2.03 12.48 27.79
CA TRP A 30 -1.33 11.19 27.92
C TRP A 30 -0.77 10.96 29.33
N LEU A 31 -0.12 11.97 29.91
CA LEU A 31 0.44 11.89 31.27
C LEU A 31 -0.64 11.70 32.34
N ASN A 32 -1.80 12.34 32.17
CA ASN A 32 -2.95 12.15 33.05
C ASN A 32 -3.46 10.69 32.98
N GLY A 33 -3.59 10.13 31.77
CA GLY A 33 -3.95 8.72 31.59
C GLY A 33 -2.93 7.76 32.20
N TYR A 34 -1.64 8.04 32.05
CA TYR A 34 -0.56 7.25 32.66
C TYR A 34 -0.63 7.25 34.19
N ILE A 35 -0.83 8.41 34.82
CA ILE A 35 -0.93 8.53 36.29
C ILE A 35 -2.20 7.85 36.81
N GLN A 36 -3.33 7.97 36.10
CA GLN A 36 -4.55 7.25 36.45
C GLN A 36 -4.34 5.73 36.41
N GLY A 37 -3.73 5.20 35.33
CA GLY A 37 -3.39 3.78 35.22
C GLY A 37 -2.39 3.32 36.30
N PHE A 38 -1.37 4.14 36.59
CA PHE A 38 -0.41 3.85 37.66
C PHE A 38 -1.07 3.80 39.04
N SER A 39 -1.98 4.74 39.35
CA SER A 39 -2.70 4.77 40.62
C SER A 39 -3.62 3.57 40.82
N ALA A 40 -4.30 3.14 39.75
CA ALA A 40 -5.18 1.97 39.75
C ALA A 40 -4.40 0.65 39.94
N SER A 41 -3.17 0.58 39.43
CA SER A 41 -2.30 -0.59 39.58
C SER A 41 -1.53 -0.66 40.91
N THR A 42 -1.22 0.48 41.54
CA THR A 42 -0.28 0.53 42.67
C THR A 42 -0.95 0.62 44.05
N PHE A 43 -2.14 1.24 44.17
CA PHE A 43 -2.80 1.47 45.47
C PHE A 43 -4.03 0.58 45.72
N ALA A 44 -4.22 -0.46 44.92
CA ALA A 44 -5.28 -1.45 45.10
C ALA A 44 -4.92 -2.47 46.20
N SER A 45 -4.70 -2.03 47.45
CA SER A 45 -4.70 -2.85 48.67
C SER A 45 -4.53 -1.97 49.92
N ALA A 46 -5.62 -1.75 50.68
CA ALA A 46 -5.68 -1.77 52.16
C ALA A 46 -6.86 -0.94 52.70
N ASP A 47 -7.96 -1.61 53.05
CA ASP A 47 -8.58 -1.46 54.38
C ASP A 47 -9.47 -2.69 54.68
N PRO A 48 -9.43 -3.25 55.91
CA PRO A 48 -10.20 -4.44 56.28
C PRO A 48 -11.46 -4.05 57.07
N GLU A 49 -12.63 -4.47 56.59
CA GLU A 49 -13.79 -4.95 57.39
C GLU A 49 -15.06 -4.90 56.54
N THR A 50 -15.34 -5.99 55.83
CA THR A 50 -16.66 -6.63 55.70
C THR A 50 -16.51 -7.90 54.85
N SER A 51 -17.17 -8.97 55.29
CA SER A 51 -17.07 -10.34 54.77
C SER A 51 -17.36 -10.48 53.27
N PRO A 52 -16.86 -11.56 52.62
CA PRO A 52 -16.46 -11.53 51.22
C PRO A 52 -17.64 -11.80 50.29
N ALA A 53 -17.93 -10.84 49.41
CA ALA A 53 -18.40 -11.19 48.08
C ALA A 53 -17.15 -11.46 47.24
N THR A 54 -17.04 -12.68 46.73
CA THR A 54 -16.01 -13.09 45.77
C THR A 54 -16.16 -12.22 44.52
N VAL A 55 -15.48 -11.07 44.47
CA VAL A 55 -15.33 -10.31 43.23
C VAL A 55 -14.33 -11.09 42.39
N GLU A 56 -14.84 -11.95 41.51
CA GLU A 56 -14.03 -12.53 40.46
C GLU A 56 -13.38 -11.39 39.67
N ARG A 57 -12.04 -11.32 39.71
CA ARG A 57 -11.27 -10.48 38.77
C ARG A 57 -11.58 -11.00 37.37
N ARG A 58 -12.46 -10.29 36.66
CA ARG A 58 -12.74 -10.54 35.23
C ARG A 58 -11.42 -10.47 34.46
N THR A 59 -11.00 -11.60 33.90
CA THR A 59 -9.79 -11.66 33.06
C THR A 59 -10.13 -11.17 31.67
N ALA A 60 -9.46 -10.11 31.21
CA ALA A 60 -9.64 -9.59 29.85
C ALA A 60 -9.31 -10.68 28.82
N THR A 61 -10.05 -10.72 27.71
CA THR A 61 -9.81 -11.74 26.68
C THR A 61 -8.52 -11.37 25.93
N PRO A 62 -7.47 -12.23 25.94
CA PRO A 62 -6.22 -11.92 25.25
C PRO A 62 -6.40 -12.00 23.73
N LEU A 63 -5.88 -11.02 23.02
CA LEU A 63 -5.99 -10.90 21.56
C LEU A 63 -4.67 -10.43 20.95
N THR A 64 -4.00 -11.29 20.21
CA THR A 64 -2.79 -10.92 19.47
C THR A 64 -3.17 -10.54 18.04
N ILE A 65 -2.68 -9.40 17.57
CA ILE A 65 -2.90 -8.88 16.21
C ILE A 65 -1.54 -8.81 15.52
N LEU A 66 -1.38 -9.58 14.46
CA LEU A 66 -0.17 -9.58 13.63
C LEU A 66 -0.45 -8.95 12.28
N TYR A 67 0.48 -8.11 11.82
CA TYR A 67 0.43 -7.57 10.47
C TYR A 67 1.70 -7.85 9.65
N GLY A 68 1.49 -8.12 8.37
CA GLY A 68 2.54 -8.23 7.36
C GLY A 68 2.20 -7.34 6.18
N THR A 69 2.99 -6.29 5.95
CA THR A 69 2.69 -5.25 4.98
C THR A 69 3.87 -4.91 4.08
N HIS A 70 3.58 -4.53 2.83
CA HIS A 70 4.56 -3.89 1.95
C HIS A 70 4.43 -2.37 1.98
N THR A 71 3.22 -1.84 1.74
CA THR A 71 2.97 -0.41 1.60
C THR A 71 2.32 0.25 2.83
N GLY A 72 2.07 -0.50 3.91
CA GLY A 72 1.49 0.03 5.15
C GLY A 72 -0.03 -0.16 5.30
N ARG A 73 -0.74 -0.65 4.27
CA ARG A 73 -2.19 -0.87 4.34
C ARG A 73 -2.62 -1.83 5.44
N SER A 74 -1.94 -2.98 5.53
CA SER A 74 -2.21 -3.98 6.56
C SER A 74 -1.90 -3.46 7.97
N GLU A 75 -0.85 -2.64 8.10
CA GLU A 75 -0.49 -1.99 9.36
C GLU A 75 -1.57 -0.98 9.80
N LYS A 76 -2.08 -0.17 8.87
CA LYS A 76 -3.17 0.78 9.15
C LYS A 76 -4.41 0.07 9.70
N ILE A 77 -4.88 -0.97 9.00
CA ILE A 77 -6.04 -1.78 9.42
C ILE A 77 -5.78 -2.41 10.79
N ALA A 78 -4.58 -2.96 11.02
CA ALA A 78 -4.23 -3.57 12.30
C ALA A 78 -4.24 -2.57 13.47
N ASN A 79 -3.79 -1.32 13.25
CA ASN A 79 -3.87 -0.24 14.25
C ASN A 79 -5.32 0.16 14.55
N GLU A 80 -6.18 0.24 13.53
CA GLU A 80 -7.61 0.51 13.69
C GLU A 80 -8.29 -0.58 14.54
N ILE A 81 -8.02 -1.85 14.24
CA ILE A 81 -8.56 -2.99 15.00
C ILE A 81 -8.02 -3.01 16.43
N HIS A 82 -6.73 -2.73 16.62
CA HIS A 82 -6.12 -2.67 17.95
C HIS A 82 -6.81 -1.60 18.81
N SER A 83 -6.99 -0.40 18.26
CA SER A 83 -7.69 0.70 18.93
C SER A 83 -9.11 0.28 19.31
N GLU A 84 -9.87 -0.31 18.38
CA GLU A 84 -11.24 -0.78 18.65
C GLU A 84 -11.27 -1.91 19.69
N ALA A 85 -10.32 -2.85 19.65
CA ALA A 85 -10.22 -3.95 20.60
C ALA A 85 -9.98 -3.44 22.03
N THR A 86 -9.15 -2.41 22.22
CA THR A 86 -8.95 -1.80 23.55
C THR A 86 -10.24 -1.17 24.10
N THR A 87 -11.07 -0.55 23.24
CA THR A 87 -12.37 -0.01 23.66
C THR A 87 -13.39 -1.09 24.03
N LYS A 88 -13.20 -2.32 23.53
CA LYS A 88 -14.06 -3.48 23.80
C LYS A 88 -13.51 -4.40 24.91
N ASN A 89 -12.60 -3.90 25.76
CA ASN A 89 -11.99 -4.63 26.89
C ASN A 89 -11.22 -5.91 26.52
N PHE A 90 -10.66 -5.99 25.31
CA PHE A 90 -9.67 -7.02 24.98
C PHE A 90 -8.27 -6.62 25.49
N GLU A 91 -7.52 -7.58 26.05
CA GLU A 91 -6.08 -7.41 26.27
C GLU A 91 -5.38 -7.60 24.92
N SER A 92 -5.36 -6.53 24.11
CA SER A 92 -4.87 -6.57 22.75
C SER A 92 -3.37 -6.27 22.67
N THR A 93 -2.62 -7.10 21.94
CA THR A 93 -1.21 -6.88 21.59
C THR A 93 -1.09 -6.75 20.08
N LEU A 94 -0.51 -5.65 19.60
CA LEU A 94 -0.25 -5.41 18.17
C LEU A 94 1.24 -5.55 17.86
N LEU A 95 1.59 -6.42 16.91
CA LEU A 95 2.98 -6.66 16.51
C LEU A 95 3.12 -6.78 14.99
N ALA A 96 4.22 -6.24 14.46
CA ALA A 96 4.69 -6.61 13.13
C ALA A 96 5.17 -8.07 13.13
N MET A 97 4.97 -8.80 12.02
CA MET A 97 5.33 -10.22 11.94
C MET A 97 6.82 -10.51 12.15
N ASP A 98 7.72 -9.57 11.82
CA ASP A 98 9.17 -9.70 12.00
C ASP A 98 9.63 -9.43 13.45
N GLN A 99 8.78 -8.80 14.26
CA GLN A 99 8.97 -8.60 15.69
C GLN A 99 8.37 -9.74 16.52
N TYR A 100 7.46 -10.51 15.94
CA TYR A 100 6.84 -11.65 16.57
C TYR A 100 7.72 -12.90 16.47
N LYS A 101 7.80 -13.68 17.56
CA LYS A 101 8.52 -14.96 17.58
C LYS A 101 7.54 -16.10 17.28
N PRO A 102 7.59 -16.77 16.11
CA PRO A 102 6.55 -17.74 15.72
C PRO A 102 6.38 -18.93 16.69
N ARG A 103 7.42 -19.26 17.46
CA ARG A 103 7.35 -20.29 18.51
C ARG A 103 6.37 -19.97 19.64
N ASN A 104 5.94 -18.71 19.78
CA ASN A 104 4.96 -18.29 20.77
C ASN A 104 3.52 -18.68 20.39
N LEU A 105 3.26 -19.08 19.14
CA LEU A 105 1.89 -19.42 18.66
C LEU A 105 1.17 -20.45 19.54
N LYS A 106 1.91 -21.38 20.14
CA LYS A 106 1.35 -22.39 21.06
C LYS A 106 0.76 -21.81 22.36
N ASN A 107 1.14 -20.59 22.71
CA ASN A 107 0.69 -19.89 23.92
C ASN A 107 -0.45 -18.91 23.61
N GLU A 108 -0.73 -18.62 22.34
CA GLU A 108 -1.77 -17.69 21.91
C GLU A 108 -3.15 -18.34 22.02
N LYS A 109 -4.15 -17.56 22.43
CA LYS A 109 -5.56 -18.01 22.46
C LYS A 109 -6.37 -17.45 21.30
N ASN A 110 -6.25 -16.16 21.01
CA ASN A 110 -6.94 -15.51 19.90
C ASN A 110 -5.93 -14.71 19.07
N LEU A 111 -5.91 -14.95 17.76
CA LEU A 111 -4.95 -14.38 16.83
C LEU A 111 -5.64 -13.79 15.59
N LEU A 112 -5.44 -12.51 15.33
CA LEU A 112 -5.85 -11.87 14.09
C LEU A 112 -4.63 -11.64 13.21
N ILE A 113 -4.75 -11.99 11.93
CA ILE A 113 -3.67 -11.86 10.95
C ILE A 113 -4.13 -10.96 9.82
N ILE A 114 -3.44 -9.84 9.62
CA ILE A 114 -3.70 -8.93 8.50
C ILE A 114 -2.46 -8.92 7.60
N VAL A 115 -2.57 -9.48 6.40
CA VAL A 115 -1.39 -9.70 5.55
C VAL A 115 -1.64 -9.35 4.10
N SER A 116 -0.77 -8.55 3.50
CA SER A 116 -0.76 -8.32 2.05
C SER A 116 0.00 -9.43 1.33
N THR A 117 -0.34 -9.71 0.08
CA THR A 117 0.49 -10.53 -0.83
C THR A 117 1.32 -9.60 -1.72
N HIS A 118 2.59 -9.95 -1.98
CA HIS A 118 3.49 -9.19 -2.84
C HIS A 118 3.86 -10.00 -4.09
N GLY A 119 4.24 -9.31 -5.17
CA GLY A 119 4.75 -9.95 -6.39
C GLY A 119 3.78 -10.96 -7.01
N GLU A 120 4.27 -12.18 -7.17
CA GLU A 120 3.58 -13.33 -7.77
C GLU A 120 3.15 -14.33 -6.69
N GLY A 121 2.70 -13.84 -5.54
CA GLY A 121 2.18 -14.67 -4.45
C GLY A 121 3.08 -14.73 -3.20
N GLU A 122 4.21 -14.04 -3.20
CA GLU A 122 5.15 -14.05 -2.10
C GLU A 122 4.68 -13.23 -0.88
N PRO A 123 5.04 -13.64 0.36
CA PRO A 123 4.81 -12.82 1.54
C PRO A 123 5.63 -11.52 1.49
N PRO A 124 5.15 -10.43 2.10
CA PRO A 124 5.98 -9.27 2.40
C PRO A 124 7.19 -9.70 3.21
N VAL A 125 8.33 -9.02 3.03
CA VAL A 125 9.60 -9.40 3.68
C VAL A 125 9.47 -9.57 5.19
N MET A 126 8.67 -8.71 5.84
CA MET A 126 8.44 -8.79 7.29
C MET A 126 7.62 -10.02 7.71
N ALA A 127 6.83 -10.58 6.79
CA ALA A 127 6.01 -11.78 7.01
C ALA A 127 6.73 -13.08 6.63
N ASP A 128 7.87 -13.00 5.93
CA ASP A 128 8.57 -14.15 5.35
C ASP A 128 8.92 -15.23 6.38
N ASP A 129 9.53 -14.85 7.51
CA ASP A 129 9.91 -15.81 8.56
C ASP A 129 8.69 -16.44 9.24
N PHE A 130 7.61 -15.67 9.41
CA PHE A 130 6.36 -16.17 9.99
C PHE A 130 5.68 -17.16 9.03
N HIS A 131 5.56 -16.78 7.74
CA HIS A 131 5.00 -17.63 6.69
C HIS A 131 5.77 -18.94 6.54
N GLU A 132 7.11 -18.89 6.46
CA GLU A 132 7.96 -20.09 6.38
C GLU A 132 7.79 -20.99 7.60
N PHE A 133 7.64 -20.41 8.80
CA PHE A 133 7.45 -21.17 10.02
C PHE A 133 6.10 -21.90 10.06
N VAL A 134 4.99 -21.20 9.77
CA VAL A 134 3.65 -21.79 9.87
C VAL A 134 3.38 -22.78 8.73
N THR A 135 3.88 -22.52 7.52
CA THR A 135 3.73 -23.44 6.38
C THR A 135 4.73 -24.61 6.43
N GLY A 136 5.82 -24.45 7.18
CA GLY A 136 6.90 -25.44 7.28
C GLY A 136 6.63 -26.60 8.23
N LYS A 137 7.53 -27.59 8.21
CA LYS A 137 7.45 -28.79 9.06
C LYS A 137 7.64 -28.55 10.56
N ARG A 138 8.01 -27.31 10.95
CA ARG A 138 8.32 -26.91 12.34
C ARG A 138 7.09 -26.35 13.08
N ALA A 139 5.97 -26.16 12.39
CA ALA A 139 4.76 -25.66 13.00
C ALA A 139 4.24 -26.65 14.08
N PRO A 140 3.99 -26.18 15.31
CA PRO A 140 3.41 -27.02 16.36
C PRO A 140 1.93 -27.30 16.08
N LYS A 141 1.33 -28.23 16.84
CA LYS A 141 -0.14 -28.32 16.91
C LYS A 141 -0.69 -27.10 17.64
N LEU A 142 -1.78 -26.53 17.14
CA LEU A 142 -2.38 -25.27 17.58
C LEU A 142 -3.86 -25.47 17.99
N THR A 143 -4.19 -26.59 18.63
CA THR A 143 -5.58 -26.97 18.96
C THR A 143 -6.31 -26.02 19.91
N GLY A 144 -5.59 -25.16 20.62
CA GLY A 144 -6.17 -24.15 21.52
C GLY A 144 -6.19 -22.73 20.95
N LEU A 145 -5.76 -22.55 19.69
CA LEU A 145 -5.69 -21.25 19.04
C LEU A 145 -6.96 -21.00 18.23
N ASN A 146 -7.63 -19.88 18.50
CA ASN A 146 -8.63 -19.30 17.61
C ASN A 146 -7.95 -18.24 16.73
N PHE A 147 -8.27 -18.21 15.44
CA PHE A 147 -7.67 -17.23 14.54
C PHE A 147 -8.64 -16.70 13.47
N SER A 148 -8.30 -15.58 12.86
CA SER A 148 -8.90 -15.17 11.59
C SER A 148 -7.88 -14.41 10.75
N VAL A 149 -8.04 -14.46 9.42
CA VAL A 149 -7.12 -13.87 8.46
C VAL A 149 -7.86 -12.88 7.56
N LEU A 150 -7.33 -11.66 7.49
CA LEU A 150 -7.67 -10.67 6.48
C LEU A 150 -6.51 -10.58 5.48
N ALA A 151 -6.75 -11.01 4.25
CA ALA A 151 -5.73 -11.05 3.21
C ALA A 151 -5.96 -9.96 2.17
N LEU A 152 -4.95 -9.11 1.95
CA LEU A 152 -4.99 -8.03 0.96
C LEU A 152 -4.26 -8.46 -0.32
N GLY A 153 -4.88 -8.25 -1.47
CA GLY A 153 -4.30 -8.56 -2.79
C GLY A 153 -4.93 -7.74 -3.90
N ASP A 154 -4.67 -8.14 -5.14
CA ASP A 154 -5.30 -7.57 -6.34
C ASP A 154 -5.69 -8.70 -7.31
N LYS A 155 -6.96 -8.70 -7.73
CA LYS A 155 -7.52 -9.71 -8.64
C LYS A 155 -6.92 -9.70 -10.04
N SER A 156 -6.16 -8.67 -10.41
CA SER A 156 -5.39 -8.68 -11.67
C SER A 156 -4.18 -9.62 -11.62
N TYR A 157 -3.81 -10.11 -10.44
CA TYR A 157 -2.71 -11.05 -10.25
C TYR A 157 -3.21 -12.48 -10.15
N LYS A 158 -2.41 -13.41 -10.68
CA LYS A 158 -2.71 -14.84 -10.63
C LYS A 158 -2.88 -15.35 -9.20
N HIS A 159 -1.96 -14.96 -8.32
CA HIS A 159 -1.85 -15.42 -6.94
C HIS A 159 -2.57 -14.47 -5.97
N PHE A 160 -3.84 -14.18 -6.25
CA PHE A 160 -4.67 -13.26 -5.46
C PHE A 160 -4.79 -13.72 -4.00
N CYS A 161 -4.29 -12.90 -3.06
CA CYS A 161 -4.27 -13.14 -1.62
C CYS A 161 -3.54 -14.43 -1.16
N GLN A 162 -2.61 -14.95 -1.98
CA GLN A 162 -1.95 -16.23 -1.73
C GLN A 162 -1.29 -16.34 -0.35
N THR A 163 -0.62 -15.28 0.12
CA THR A 163 0.03 -15.31 1.44
C THR A 163 -0.96 -15.57 2.58
N GLY A 164 -2.13 -14.93 2.54
CA GLY A 164 -3.17 -15.13 3.54
C GLY A 164 -3.83 -16.50 3.44
N ILE A 165 -4.02 -17.00 2.21
CA ILE A 165 -4.53 -18.35 1.94
C ILE A 165 -3.57 -19.41 2.53
N ASP A 166 -2.28 -19.29 2.27
CA ASP A 166 -1.26 -20.23 2.77
C ASP A 166 -1.24 -20.27 4.30
N ILE A 167 -1.28 -19.10 4.94
CA ILE A 167 -1.30 -18.98 6.40
C ILE A 167 -2.57 -19.60 6.99
N GLN A 168 -3.75 -19.29 6.44
CA GLN A 168 -5.01 -19.85 6.89
C GLN A 168 -5.00 -21.38 6.81
N GLN A 169 -4.61 -21.93 5.64
CA GLN A 169 -4.55 -23.37 5.41
C GLN A 169 -3.55 -24.05 6.37
N ALA A 170 -2.41 -23.43 6.60
CA ALA A 170 -1.40 -23.93 7.54
C ALA A 170 -1.92 -23.96 8.99
N LEU A 171 -2.62 -22.92 9.44
CA LEU A 171 -3.20 -22.86 10.79
C LEU A 171 -4.32 -23.87 10.99
N LEU A 172 -5.22 -24.03 10.01
CA LEU A 172 -6.24 -25.08 10.01
C LEU A 172 -5.61 -26.48 10.10
N LYS A 173 -4.58 -26.74 9.29
CA LYS A 173 -3.85 -28.02 9.31
C LYS A 173 -3.15 -28.28 10.64
N ALA A 174 -2.74 -27.22 11.35
CA ALA A 174 -2.18 -27.31 12.69
C ALA A 174 -3.23 -27.54 13.79
N GLY A 175 -4.52 -27.46 13.46
CA GLY A 175 -5.64 -27.71 14.38
C GLY A 175 -6.23 -26.45 15.02
N ALA A 176 -5.84 -25.25 14.56
CA ALA A 176 -6.45 -24.00 15.03
C ALA A 176 -7.90 -23.87 14.54
N SER A 177 -8.73 -23.13 15.28
CA SER A 177 -10.14 -22.90 14.97
C SER A 177 -10.36 -21.49 14.42
N GLU A 178 -11.26 -21.33 13.46
CA GLU A 178 -11.56 -20.00 12.91
C GLU A 178 -12.54 -19.23 13.80
N ILE A 179 -12.20 -17.98 14.11
CA ILE A 179 -13.11 -16.99 14.70
C ILE A 179 -14.11 -16.54 13.63
N ALA A 180 -13.59 -16.23 12.45
CA ALA A 180 -14.31 -15.87 11.23
C ALA A 180 -13.49 -16.38 10.05
N GLY A 181 -14.14 -16.70 8.93
CA GLY A 181 -13.47 -17.21 7.74
C GLY A 181 -12.47 -16.21 7.15
N LEU A 182 -11.53 -16.70 6.33
CA LEU A 182 -10.64 -15.85 5.54
C LEU A 182 -11.44 -14.89 4.65
N VAL A 183 -11.13 -13.60 4.77
CA VAL A 183 -11.61 -12.57 3.83
C VAL A 183 -10.47 -12.15 2.92
N LYS A 184 -10.73 -12.16 1.60
CA LYS A 184 -9.79 -11.78 0.54
C LYS A 184 -10.19 -10.44 -0.06
N CYS A 185 -9.47 -9.40 0.31
CA CYS A 185 -9.69 -8.05 -0.16
C CYS A 185 -9.01 -7.78 -1.52
N ASP A 186 -9.75 -7.22 -2.47
CA ASP A 186 -9.18 -6.64 -3.70
C ASP A 186 -8.63 -5.22 -3.42
N VAL A 187 -8.22 -4.49 -4.46
CA VAL A 187 -7.66 -3.12 -4.34
C VAL A 187 -8.58 -2.19 -3.55
N ASP A 188 -9.90 -2.31 -3.69
CA ASP A 188 -10.89 -1.63 -2.84
C ASP A 188 -11.20 -2.42 -1.56
N TYR A 189 -10.19 -2.54 -0.70
CA TYR A 189 -10.23 -3.45 0.44
C TYR A 189 -11.13 -3.01 1.60
N GLN A 190 -11.47 -1.72 1.70
CA GLN A 190 -12.04 -1.17 2.93
C GLN A 190 -13.42 -1.77 3.29
N PRO A 191 -14.38 -1.96 2.34
CA PRO A 191 -15.65 -2.60 2.66
C PRO A 191 -15.50 -4.02 3.20
N ASP A 192 -14.65 -4.83 2.55
CA ASP A 192 -14.37 -6.22 2.96
C ASP A 192 -13.70 -6.26 4.34
N ALA A 193 -12.75 -5.33 4.60
CA ALA A 193 -12.07 -5.21 5.89
C ALA A 193 -13.02 -4.77 7.01
N ASP A 194 -13.90 -3.81 6.74
CA ASP A 194 -14.91 -3.31 7.69
C ASP A 194 -15.89 -4.45 8.06
N GLN A 195 -16.36 -5.22 7.07
CA GLN A 195 -17.22 -6.38 7.30
C GLN A 195 -16.51 -7.47 8.12
N TRP A 196 -15.30 -7.86 7.73
CA TRP A 196 -14.51 -8.86 8.44
C TRP A 196 -14.28 -8.47 9.89
N LYS A 197 -13.95 -7.20 10.14
CA LYS A 197 -13.74 -6.66 11.49
C LYS A 197 -15.00 -6.79 12.35
N GLN A 198 -16.17 -6.45 11.79
CA GLN A 198 -17.45 -6.60 12.49
C GLN A 198 -17.74 -8.07 12.84
N GLU A 199 -17.54 -8.98 11.88
CA GLU A 199 -17.74 -10.41 12.10
C GLU A 199 -16.82 -10.97 13.18
N VAL A 200 -15.54 -10.63 13.14
CA VAL A 200 -14.54 -11.02 14.15
C VAL A 200 -14.95 -10.57 15.54
N PHE A 201 -15.33 -9.29 15.71
CA PHE A 201 -15.74 -8.79 17.02
C PHE A 201 -17.06 -9.37 17.52
N ASN A 202 -17.98 -9.75 16.62
CA ASN A 202 -19.22 -10.43 17.00
C ASN A 202 -18.96 -11.87 17.48
N ASN A 203 -17.99 -12.55 16.88
CA ASN A 203 -17.68 -13.95 17.18
C ASN A 203 -16.72 -14.09 18.38
N LEU A 204 -15.87 -13.08 18.63
CA LEU A 204 -15.07 -12.98 19.85
C LEU A 204 -15.99 -12.64 21.03
N LYS A 205 -16.33 -13.65 21.84
CA LYS A 205 -17.11 -13.48 23.06
C LYS A 205 -16.36 -12.59 24.06
N SER A 206 -16.71 -11.30 24.13
CA SER A 206 -16.49 -10.49 25.33
C SER A 206 -17.73 -10.61 26.22
N GLU A 207 -17.57 -10.78 27.54
CA GLU A 207 -18.72 -10.66 28.44
C GLU A 207 -19.31 -9.24 28.33
N PRO A 208 -20.65 -9.09 28.32
CA PRO A 208 -21.29 -7.79 28.21
C PRO A 208 -20.94 -6.94 29.43
N VAL A 209 -20.59 -5.68 29.17
CA VAL A 209 -20.45 -4.64 30.20
C VAL A 209 -21.85 -4.07 30.43
N GLU A 210 -22.28 -4.01 31.70
CA GLU A 210 -23.41 -3.19 32.12
C GLU A 210 -23.14 -1.74 31.70
N GLU A 211 -24.03 -1.18 30.88
CA GLU A 211 -23.95 0.22 30.45
C GLU A 211 -23.91 1.15 31.66
N LEU A 212 -22.75 1.76 31.91
CA LEU A 212 -22.68 2.94 32.75
C LEU A 212 -23.32 4.11 31.98
N PRO A 213 -24.13 4.96 32.64
CA PRO A 213 -24.78 6.08 31.99
C PRO A 213 -23.73 7.01 31.38
N THR A 214 -23.79 7.15 30.05
CA THR A 214 -22.99 8.11 29.30
C THR A 214 -23.42 9.52 29.70
N THR A 215 -22.55 10.20 30.45
CA THR A 215 -22.66 11.65 30.63
C THR A 215 -22.42 12.27 29.27
N SER A 216 -23.42 13.00 28.78
CA SER A 216 -23.37 13.75 27.53
C SER A 216 -22.18 14.72 27.59
N GLN A 217 -21.11 14.42 26.86
CA GLN A 217 -20.07 15.41 26.62
C GLN A 217 -20.60 16.41 25.60
N ASP A 218 -20.62 17.67 26.01
CA ASP A 218 -20.83 18.81 25.15
C ASP A 218 -19.95 18.71 23.90
N LYS A 219 -20.60 18.84 22.73
CA LYS A 219 -19.93 19.11 21.46
C LYS A 219 -19.22 20.46 21.59
N SER A 220 -17.96 20.43 21.99
CA SER A 220 -17.06 21.52 21.65
C SER A 220 -16.96 21.55 20.13
N THR A 221 -17.46 22.62 19.51
CA THR A 221 -17.15 23.00 18.13
C THR A 221 -15.65 23.29 18.02
N GLY A 222 -14.83 22.24 17.98
CA GLY A 222 -13.47 22.32 17.45
C GLY A 222 -13.58 22.29 15.95
N ASN A 223 -12.88 23.18 15.26
CA ASN A 223 -12.76 23.16 13.80
C ASN A 223 -12.43 21.72 13.36
N GLU A 224 -13.38 21.04 12.71
CA GLU A 224 -13.12 19.73 12.12
C GLU A 224 -12.08 19.91 11.02
N THR A 225 -10.83 19.51 11.28
CA THR A 225 -9.83 19.36 10.22
C THR A 225 -10.32 18.27 9.27
N ILE A 226 -10.83 18.68 8.11
CA ILE A 226 -11.25 17.78 7.03
C ILE A 226 -10.05 16.91 6.67
N THR A 227 -10.19 15.59 6.88
CA THR A 227 -9.16 14.62 6.48
C THR A 227 -9.58 14.00 5.16
N TYR A 228 -8.83 14.29 4.11
CA TYR A 228 -9.04 13.69 2.80
C TYR A 228 -8.55 12.24 2.78
N SER A 229 -9.32 11.38 2.14
CA SER A 229 -9.03 9.95 2.04
C SER A 229 -9.65 9.38 0.77
N ARG A 230 -9.44 8.11 0.50
CA ARG A 230 -10.11 7.43 -0.61
C ARG A 230 -11.65 7.57 -0.58
N LYS A 231 -12.28 7.52 0.61
CA LYS A 231 -13.74 7.67 0.77
C LYS A 231 -14.20 9.13 0.72
N ASN A 232 -13.29 10.08 0.90
CA ASN A 232 -13.54 11.52 0.86
C ASN A 232 -12.38 12.19 0.11
N PRO A 233 -12.29 12.02 -1.22
CA PRO A 233 -11.18 12.55 -2.02
C PRO A 233 -11.22 14.08 -2.04
N TYR A 234 -10.06 14.68 -2.20
CA TYR A 234 -9.94 16.12 -2.46
C TYR A 234 -10.09 16.39 -3.95
N GLU A 235 -10.89 17.39 -4.29
CA GLU A 235 -11.00 17.88 -5.66
C GLU A 235 -9.91 18.91 -5.92
N ALA A 236 -8.91 18.51 -6.69
CA ALA A 236 -7.71 19.29 -6.96
C ALA A 236 -7.65 19.78 -8.41
N THR A 237 -7.09 20.97 -8.61
CA THR A 237 -6.92 21.57 -9.93
C THR A 237 -5.57 21.19 -10.52
N ILE A 238 -5.52 20.83 -11.81
CA ILE A 238 -4.28 20.63 -12.55
C ILE A 238 -3.68 22.00 -12.88
N LEU A 239 -2.50 22.29 -12.34
CA LEU A 239 -1.78 23.55 -12.52
C LEU A 239 -0.91 23.55 -13.76
N ASP A 240 -0.24 22.43 -14.04
CA ASP A 240 0.58 22.26 -15.24
C ASP A 240 0.52 20.81 -15.74
N LYS A 241 0.65 20.65 -17.05
CA LYS A 241 0.63 19.37 -17.75
C LYS A 241 1.59 19.42 -18.93
N VAL A 242 2.75 18.78 -18.79
CA VAL A 242 3.81 18.82 -19.79
C VAL A 242 4.17 17.41 -20.26
N ARG A 243 4.13 17.17 -21.57
CA ARG A 243 4.75 15.97 -22.14
C ARG A 243 6.27 16.08 -22.04
N ILE A 244 6.88 15.19 -21.24
CA ILE A 244 8.31 15.17 -20.98
C ILE A 244 9.08 14.14 -21.83
N THR A 245 8.39 13.43 -22.73
CA THR A 245 9.03 12.71 -23.85
C THR A 245 9.07 13.58 -25.10
N GLY A 246 10.13 13.43 -25.88
CA GLY A 246 10.28 14.05 -27.19
C GLY A 246 9.26 13.56 -28.21
N ARG A 247 9.03 14.35 -29.26
CA ARG A 247 8.03 14.07 -30.31
C ARG A 247 8.23 12.74 -31.02
N GLU A 248 9.47 12.29 -31.18
CA GLU A 248 9.81 11.00 -31.82
C GLU A 248 9.73 9.80 -30.87
N SER A 249 9.34 10.02 -29.62
CA SER A 249 9.11 8.93 -28.68
C SER A 249 7.88 8.12 -29.08
N ASP A 250 8.01 6.79 -29.02
CA ASP A 250 6.90 5.84 -29.11
C ASP A 250 6.17 5.66 -27.76
N LYS A 251 6.42 6.56 -26.81
CA LYS A 251 5.68 6.71 -25.55
C LYS A 251 5.33 8.18 -25.34
N GLU A 252 4.24 8.38 -24.64
CA GLU A 252 3.91 9.67 -24.05
C GLU A 252 4.05 9.55 -22.53
N VAL A 253 4.96 10.34 -21.96
CA VAL A 253 5.07 10.49 -20.50
C VAL A 253 4.81 11.95 -20.18
N TYR A 254 3.93 12.19 -19.22
CA TYR A 254 3.51 13.50 -18.78
C TYR A 254 4.00 13.78 -17.37
N HIS A 255 4.46 15.00 -17.15
CA HIS A 255 4.58 15.62 -15.84
C HIS A 255 3.30 16.38 -15.55
N LEU A 256 2.68 16.15 -14.40
CA LEU A 256 1.52 16.92 -13.94
C LEU A 256 1.85 17.55 -12.60
N GLU A 257 1.47 18.82 -12.45
CA GLU A 257 1.51 19.60 -11.21
C GLU A 257 0.06 19.84 -10.77
N ILE A 258 -0.25 19.50 -9.52
CA ILE A 258 -1.63 19.48 -9.02
C ILE A 258 -1.69 20.29 -7.73
N SER A 259 -2.65 21.22 -7.65
CA SER A 259 -2.82 22.09 -6.50
C SER A 259 -3.32 21.33 -5.28
N LEU A 260 -2.72 21.62 -4.13
CA LEU A 260 -3.16 21.25 -2.78
C LEU A 260 -3.61 22.48 -1.98
N GLU A 261 -3.76 23.64 -2.62
CA GLU A 261 -4.06 24.90 -1.94
C GLU A 261 -5.31 24.78 -1.08
N ASN A 262 -5.25 25.28 0.15
CA ASN A 262 -6.35 25.25 1.12
C ASN A 262 -6.82 23.83 1.55
N SER A 263 -6.18 22.75 1.08
CA SER A 263 -6.54 21.38 1.46
C SER A 263 -5.97 20.96 2.82
N GLY A 264 -4.86 21.57 3.27
CA GLY A 264 -4.12 21.11 4.44
C GLY A 264 -3.44 19.74 4.26
N ILE A 265 -3.47 19.15 3.06
CA ILE A 265 -2.86 17.84 2.77
C ILE A 265 -1.34 17.90 2.96
N LYS A 266 -0.80 16.89 3.65
CA LYS A 266 0.64 16.72 3.85
C LYS A 266 1.14 15.39 3.29
N TYR A 267 2.21 15.42 2.52
CA TYR A 267 2.86 14.25 1.95
C TYR A 267 4.38 14.33 2.08
N GLU A 268 5.04 13.18 1.99
CA GLU A 268 6.49 13.07 2.02
C GLU A 268 7.00 12.36 0.76
N PRO A 269 8.26 12.62 0.34
CA PRO A 269 8.88 11.86 -0.74
C PRO A 269 8.79 10.35 -0.51
N GLY A 270 8.23 9.64 -1.49
CA GLY A 270 7.97 8.21 -1.44
C GLY A 270 6.53 7.82 -1.12
N ASP A 271 5.68 8.78 -0.73
CA ASP A 271 4.22 8.63 -0.77
C ASP A 271 3.70 8.52 -2.22
N SER A 272 2.46 8.03 -2.35
CA SER A 272 1.77 7.93 -3.63
C SER A 272 0.53 8.82 -3.67
N LEU A 273 0.24 9.39 -4.83
CA LEU A 273 -1.00 10.09 -5.10
C LEU A 273 -2.02 9.10 -5.69
N GLY A 274 -3.13 8.90 -5.00
CA GLY A 274 -4.28 8.17 -5.52
C GLY A 274 -5.16 9.09 -6.35
N VAL A 275 -5.48 8.69 -7.57
CA VAL A 275 -6.36 9.41 -8.50
C VAL A 275 -7.60 8.56 -8.77
N ILE A 276 -8.78 9.13 -8.58
CA ILE A 276 -10.05 8.51 -8.98
C ILE A 276 -10.35 8.99 -10.40
N ALA A 277 -10.33 8.06 -11.35
CA ALA A 277 -10.49 8.35 -12.77
C ALA A 277 -11.82 7.84 -13.31
N GLN A 278 -12.15 8.28 -14.52
CA GLN A 278 -13.26 7.73 -15.30
C GLN A 278 -12.73 6.82 -16.42
N ASN A 279 -13.56 5.86 -16.85
CA ASN A 279 -13.27 5.03 -18.00
C ASN A 279 -13.34 5.82 -19.33
N PRO A 280 -12.71 5.33 -20.42
CA PRO A 280 -12.87 5.94 -21.73
C PRO A 280 -14.34 5.92 -22.17
N GLY A 281 -14.92 7.09 -22.48
CA GLY A 281 -16.33 7.19 -22.86
C GLY A 281 -16.67 6.37 -24.11
N THR A 282 -15.76 6.32 -25.08
CA THR A 282 -15.89 5.50 -26.29
C THR A 282 -16.00 4.01 -25.98
N LEU A 283 -15.25 3.49 -25.00
CA LEU A 283 -15.35 2.09 -24.57
C LEU A 283 -16.69 1.80 -23.90
N VAL A 284 -17.20 2.74 -23.09
CA VAL A 284 -18.52 2.63 -22.47
C VAL A 284 -19.60 2.57 -23.55
N ASP A 285 -19.57 3.48 -24.51
CA ASP A 285 -20.55 3.55 -25.59
C ASP A 285 -20.52 2.29 -26.47
N GLU A 286 -19.34 1.74 -26.77
CA GLU A 286 -19.19 0.47 -27.51
C GLU A 286 -19.74 -0.74 -26.72
N ILE A 287 -19.50 -0.80 -25.40
CA ILE A 287 -20.06 -1.86 -24.54
C ILE A 287 -21.59 -1.80 -24.51
N LEU A 288 -22.16 -0.61 -24.32
CA LEU A 288 -23.61 -0.39 -24.34
C LEU A 288 -24.22 -0.83 -25.68
N SER A 289 -23.59 -0.45 -26.79
CA SER A 289 -24.00 -0.88 -28.13
C SER A 289 -23.96 -2.41 -28.29
N THR A 290 -22.90 -3.08 -27.80
CA THR A 290 -22.80 -4.55 -27.84
C THR A 290 -23.86 -5.24 -26.99
N LEU A 291 -24.21 -4.65 -25.84
CA LEU A 291 -25.31 -5.13 -24.98
C LEU A 291 -26.70 -4.79 -25.52
N LYS A 292 -26.78 -3.91 -26.53
CA LYS A 292 -28.04 -3.34 -27.08
C LYS A 292 -28.85 -2.60 -26.02
N ASP A 293 -28.15 -1.84 -25.19
CA ASP A 293 -28.69 -1.06 -24.09
C ASP A 293 -28.41 0.43 -24.33
N ASP A 294 -29.33 1.33 -23.98
CA ASP A 294 -29.13 2.77 -24.14
C ASP A 294 -28.44 3.42 -22.92
N GLY A 295 -28.19 2.63 -21.86
CA GLY A 295 -27.51 3.05 -20.65
C GLY A 295 -28.34 3.94 -19.72
N SER A 296 -29.61 4.21 -20.05
CA SER A 296 -30.48 5.11 -19.30
C SER A 296 -31.16 4.46 -18.10
N GLU A 297 -31.19 3.12 -18.05
CA GLU A 297 -31.79 2.37 -16.94
C GLU A 297 -31.13 2.75 -15.62
N SER A 298 -31.94 3.08 -14.61
CA SER A 298 -31.48 3.40 -13.27
C SER A 298 -31.36 2.14 -12.43
N LEU A 299 -30.14 1.83 -11.98
CA LEU A 299 -29.77 0.60 -11.30
C LEU A 299 -29.29 0.88 -9.88
N ASP A 300 -29.60 -0.04 -8.96
CA ASP A 300 -29.03 -0.04 -7.61
C ASP A 300 -27.58 -0.57 -7.65
N THR A 301 -26.62 0.29 -7.33
CA THR A 301 -25.18 -0.03 -7.34
C THR A 301 -24.55 0.19 -5.97
N HIS A 302 -23.27 -0.14 -5.83
CA HIS A 302 -22.50 0.18 -4.62
C HIS A 302 -22.30 1.69 -4.40
N ALA A 303 -22.47 2.51 -5.46
CA ALA A 303 -22.42 3.96 -5.41
C ALA A 303 -23.82 4.61 -5.28
N GLY A 304 -24.85 3.81 -4.99
CA GLY A 304 -26.24 4.24 -4.95
C GLY A 304 -26.95 4.04 -6.28
N LYS A 305 -28.11 4.70 -6.43
CA LYS A 305 -29.00 4.54 -7.57
C LYS A 305 -28.60 5.49 -8.70
N ILE A 306 -28.01 4.96 -9.76
CA ILE A 306 -27.43 5.72 -10.89
C ILE A 306 -27.77 5.04 -12.23
N SER A 307 -27.56 5.73 -13.35
CA SER A 307 -27.78 5.12 -14.67
C SER A 307 -26.73 4.04 -14.96
N PHE A 308 -27.08 3.06 -15.79
CA PHE A 308 -26.12 2.03 -16.21
C PHE A 308 -24.89 2.63 -16.88
N ARG A 309 -25.06 3.68 -17.68
CA ARG A 309 -23.94 4.41 -18.29
C ARG A 309 -23.01 5.05 -17.24
N GLU A 310 -23.57 5.73 -16.25
CA GLU A 310 -22.78 6.36 -15.17
C GLU A 310 -22.04 5.31 -14.34
N ALA A 311 -22.67 4.16 -14.09
CA ALA A 311 -22.02 3.03 -13.43
C ALA A 311 -20.76 2.59 -14.20
N LEU A 312 -20.88 2.34 -15.51
CA LEU A 312 -19.75 1.93 -16.34
C LEU A 312 -18.70 3.03 -16.49
N LEU A 313 -19.09 4.29 -16.48
CA LEU A 313 -18.15 5.41 -16.67
C LEU A 313 -17.28 5.66 -15.43
N HIS A 314 -17.87 5.59 -14.22
CA HIS A 314 -17.21 6.07 -13.00
C HIS A 314 -16.96 5.00 -11.94
N HIS A 315 -17.70 3.89 -11.95
CA HIS A 315 -17.78 3.01 -10.77
C HIS A 315 -17.34 1.58 -11.01
N TYR A 316 -17.23 1.12 -12.25
CA TYR A 316 -16.88 -0.28 -12.55
C TYR A 316 -15.65 -0.40 -13.47
N GLU A 317 -14.80 -1.38 -13.18
CA GLU A 317 -13.62 -1.69 -14.00
C GLU A 317 -14.04 -2.41 -15.28
N ILE A 318 -13.75 -1.80 -16.43
CA ILE A 318 -14.07 -2.36 -17.76
C ILE A 318 -12.86 -2.45 -18.69
N THR A 319 -11.71 -1.92 -18.29
CA THR A 319 -10.48 -1.87 -19.12
C THR A 319 -9.56 -3.06 -18.89
N ILE A 320 -9.77 -3.84 -17.82
CA ILE A 320 -8.96 -5.00 -17.46
C ILE A 320 -9.85 -6.22 -17.23
N LEU A 321 -9.51 -7.35 -17.86
CA LEU A 321 -10.08 -8.64 -17.52
C LEU A 321 -9.34 -9.28 -16.33
N THR A 322 -10.10 -9.91 -15.43
CA THR A 322 -9.57 -10.70 -14.31
C THR A 322 -10.12 -12.12 -14.35
N ARG A 323 -9.45 -13.07 -13.71
CA ARG A 323 -9.95 -14.45 -13.58
C ARG A 323 -11.36 -14.48 -12.95
N ASP A 324 -11.57 -13.71 -11.87
CA ASP A 324 -12.86 -13.58 -11.17
C ASP A 324 -13.98 -13.13 -12.11
N LEU A 325 -13.71 -12.14 -12.96
CA LEU A 325 -14.68 -11.64 -13.94
C LEU A 325 -15.03 -12.70 -15.00
N ILE A 326 -14.02 -13.40 -15.53
CA ILE A 326 -14.24 -14.48 -16.51
C ILE A 326 -15.04 -15.64 -15.91
N GLU A 327 -14.73 -16.04 -14.68
CA GLU A 327 -15.45 -17.09 -13.94
C GLU A 327 -16.92 -16.70 -13.72
N LYS A 328 -17.18 -15.50 -13.18
CA LYS A 328 -18.54 -14.98 -13.00
C LYS A 328 -19.30 -14.83 -14.31
N TYR A 329 -18.63 -14.40 -15.39
CA TYR A 329 -19.24 -14.35 -16.71
C TYR A 329 -19.67 -15.75 -17.18
N ALA A 330 -18.82 -16.76 -17.01
CA ALA A 330 -19.13 -18.14 -17.38
C ALA A 330 -20.28 -18.74 -16.55
N GLU A 331 -20.37 -18.40 -15.27
CA GLU A 331 -21.46 -18.80 -14.38
C GLU A 331 -22.79 -18.18 -14.80
N LYS A 332 -22.80 -16.86 -15.04
CA LYS A 332 -24.01 -16.11 -15.42
C LYS A 332 -24.53 -16.48 -16.80
N THR A 333 -23.63 -16.66 -17.76
CA THR A 333 -24.01 -16.88 -19.17
C THR A 333 -24.07 -18.36 -19.56
N ASN A 334 -23.46 -19.24 -18.77
CA ASN A 334 -23.23 -20.64 -19.12
C ASN A 334 -22.45 -20.85 -20.43
N HIS A 335 -21.66 -19.86 -20.88
CA HIS A 335 -20.94 -19.94 -22.15
C HIS A 335 -19.89 -21.06 -22.18
N LYS A 336 -20.06 -22.02 -23.10
CA LYS A 336 -19.24 -23.26 -23.16
C LYS A 336 -17.76 -22.99 -23.40
N GLU A 337 -17.42 -22.08 -24.31
CA GLU A 337 -16.02 -21.79 -24.63
C GLU A 337 -15.32 -21.03 -23.51
N VAL A 338 -16.04 -20.21 -22.74
CA VAL A 338 -15.46 -19.51 -21.58
C VAL A 338 -15.17 -20.55 -20.47
N LYS A 339 -16.09 -21.50 -20.24
CA LYS A 339 -15.84 -22.64 -19.34
C LYS A 339 -14.66 -23.52 -19.77
N LYS A 340 -14.34 -23.59 -21.06
CA LYS A 340 -13.12 -24.27 -21.55
C LYS A 340 -11.87 -23.42 -21.31
N LEU A 341 -11.95 -22.11 -21.56
CA LEU A 341 -10.85 -21.17 -21.32
C LEU A 341 -10.40 -21.20 -19.85
N ILE A 342 -11.36 -21.20 -18.91
CA ILE A 342 -11.07 -21.25 -17.46
C ILE A 342 -10.31 -22.52 -17.06
N LYS A 343 -10.50 -23.64 -17.77
CA LYS A 343 -9.83 -24.92 -17.47
C LYS A 343 -8.38 -24.97 -17.96
N ASP A 344 -7.97 -24.04 -18.81
CA ASP A 344 -6.62 -23.97 -19.37
C ASP A 344 -5.93 -22.70 -18.87
N ASP A 345 -5.22 -22.82 -17.74
CA ASP A 345 -4.61 -21.69 -17.05
C ASP A 345 -3.68 -20.87 -17.95
N GLN A 346 -2.91 -21.52 -18.82
CA GLN A 346 -1.98 -20.83 -19.71
C GLN A 346 -2.72 -20.02 -20.78
N LYS A 347 -3.78 -20.58 -21.37
CA LYS A 347 -4.61 -19.84 -22.33
C LYS A 347 -5.37 -18.71 -21.65
N LEU A 348 -5.89 -18.92 -20.44
CA LEU A 348 -6.56 -17.87 -19.69
C LEU A 348 -5.61 -16.71 -19.40
N GLU A 349 -4.41 -16.96 -18.89
CA GLU A 349 -3.42 -15.89 -18.64
C GLU A 349 -3.07 -15.11 -19.90
N THR A 350 -2.91 -15.81 -21.03
CA THR A 350 -2.64 -15.17 -22.32
C THR A 350 -3.83 -14.32 -22.78
N TYR A 351 -5.06 -14.78 -22.53
CA TYR A 351 -6.28 -14.06 -22.90
C TYR A 351 -6.55 -12.85 -22.02
N LEU A 352 -6.29 -12.93 -20.72
CA LEU A 352 -6.46 -11.80 -19.80
C LEU A 352 -5.51 -10.64 -20.15
N TYR A 353 -4.32 -10.96 -20.67
CA TYR A 353 -3.32 -9.96 -21.02
C TYR A 353 -3.67 -9.24 -22.33
N GLY A 354 -4.02 -7.96 -22.23
CA GLY A 354 -4.24 -7.08 -23.38
C GLY A 354 -5.68 -7.05 -23.89
N HIS A 355 -6.59 -7.79 -23.25
CA HIS A 355 -8.02 -7.76 -23.53
C HIS A 355 -8.78 -6.98 -22.45
N ASP A 356 -9.89 -6.36 -22.86
CA ASP A 356 -10.83 -5.66 -21.97
C ASP A 356 -12.23 -6.30 -22.03
N VAL A 357 -13.19 -5.71 -21.31
CA VAL A 357 -14.55 -6.25 -21.21
C VAL A 357 -15.28 -6.26 -22.56
N LEU A 358 -15.01 -5.31 -23.45
CA LEU A 358 -15.60 -5.30 -24.78
C LEU A 358 -15.14 -6.50 -25.61
N ASP A 359 -13.86 -6.89 -25.50
CA ASP A 359 -13.34 -8.07 -26.17
C ASP A 359 -14.05 -9.36 -25.70
N LEU A 360 -14.29 -9.49 -24.38
CA LEU A 360 -15.04 -10.60 -23.81
C LEU A 360 -16.45 -10.70 -24.40
N LEU A 361 -17.16 -9.58 -24.49
CA LEU A 361 -18.52 -9.54 -25.03
C LEU A 361 -18.57 -9.84 -26.53
N ASN A 362 -17.60 -9.34 -27.30
CA ASN A 362 -17.54 -9.56 -28.74
C ASN A 362 -17.12 -10.98 -29.10
N GLU A 363 -16.16 -11.57 -28.38
CA GLU A 363 -15.65 -12.92 -28.67
C GLU A 363 -16.56 -14.03 -28.10
N PHE A 364 -17.27 -13.76 -27.01
CA PHE A 364 -18.13 -14.74 -26.34
C PHE A 364 -19.55 -14.19 -26.12
N PRO A 365 -20.27 -13.81 -27.20
CA PRO A 365 -21.56 -13.14 -27.10
C PRO A 365 -22.58 -13.99 -26.33
N SER A 366 -23.24 -13.38 -25.35
CA SER A 366 -24.23 -14.04 -24.50
C SER A 366 -25.32 -13.06 -24.06
N LYS A 367 -26.49 -13.59 -23.68
CA LYS A 367 -27.55 -12.77 -23.06
C LYS A 367 -27.20 -12.53 -21.60
N ILE A 368 -26.97 -11.27 -21.23
CA ILE A 368 -26.76 -10.81 -19.86
C ILE A 368 -27.51 -9.49 -19.67
N THR A 369 -28.19 -9.34 -18.53
CA THR A 369 -28.90 -8.11 -18.18
C THR A 369 -27.91 -7.07 -17.63
N ALA A 370 -28.26 -5.78 -17.67
CA ALA A 370 -27.41 -4.73 -17.09
C ALA A 370 -27.10 -4.99 -15.60
N VAL A 371 -28.11 -5.42 -14.83
CA VAL A 371 -27.97 -5.81 -13.41
C VAL A 371 -26.99 -6.97 -13.23
N ASP A 372 -27.13 -8.06 -13.99
CA ASP A 372 -26.21 -9.20 -13.87
C ASP A 372 -24.81 -8.85 -14.37
N PHE A 373 -24.69 -7.98 -15.37
CA PHE A 373 -23.41 -7.50 -15.88
C PHE A 373 -22.67 -6.68 -14.82
N LEU A 374 -23.32 -5.74 -14.15
CA LEU A 374 -22.68 -4.99 -13.05
C LEU A 374 -22.24 -5.91 -11.89
N LYS A 375 -22.94 -7.01 -11.64
CA LYS A 375 -22.57 -7.97 -10.57
C LYS A 375 -21.32 -8.78 -10.87
N ILE A 376 -20.92 -8.91 -12.14
CA ILE A 376 -19.69 -9.62 -12.51
C ILE A 376 -18.47 -8.70 -12.53
N LEU A 377 -18.68 -7.40 -12.71
CA LEU A 377 -17.63 -6.38 -12.68
C LEU A 377 -17.18 -6.09 -11.25
N ARG A 378 -15.91 -5.73 -11.09
CA ARG A 378 -15.40 -5.17 -9.82
C ARG A 378 -15.57 -3.65 -9.78
N PRO A 379 -15.60 -3.02 -8.60
CA PRO A 379 -15.50 -1.56 -8.49
C PRO A 379 -14.24 -1.04 -9.19
N LEU A 380 -14.32 0.13 -9.81
CA LEU A 380 -13.18 0.78 -10.47
C LEU A 380 -12.17 1.22 -9.39
N PRO A 381 -10.96 0.63 -9.34
CA PRO A 381 -9.98 1.04 -8.33
C PRO A 381 -9.36 2.41 -8.69
N PRO A 382 -9.01 3.25 -7.69
CA PRO A 382 -8.19 4.42 -7.92
C PRO A 382 -6.80 3.98 -8.37
N ARG A 383 -6.13 4.85 -9.13
CA ARG A 383 -4.76 4.59 -9.58
C ARG A 383 -3.76 5.33 -8.70
N LEU A 384 -2.78 4.60 -8.18
CA LEU A 384 -1.66 5.19 -7.45
C LEU A 384 -0.54 5.58 -8.41
N TYR A 385 0.01 6.77 -8.21
CA TYR A 385 1.25 7.24 -8.83
C TYR A 385 2.26 7.61 -7.76
N SER A 386 3.49 7.13 -7.86
CA SER A 386 4.58 7.57 -6.98
C SER A 386 4.75 9.08 -7.12
N ILE A 387 4.70 9.81 -6.01
CA ILE A 387 4.82 11.28 -6.04
C ILE A 387 6.24 11.64 -6.49
N SER A 388 6.30 12.60 -7.43
CA SER A 388 7.52 13.06 -8.10
C SER A 388 8.00 14.44 -7.66
N SER A 389 7.47 14.94 -6.55
CA SER A 389 7.93 16.16 -5.88
C SER A 389 8.19 15.97 -4.39
N SER A 390 9.00 16.83 -3.79
CA SER A 390 9.07 17.02 -2.34
C SER A 390 8.19 18.21 -1.96
N GLN A 391 7.33 18.04 -0.96
CA GLN A 391 6.47 19.12 -0.48
C GLN A 391 7.27 20.31 0.08
N GLU A 392 8.47 20.07 0.62
CA GLU A 392 9.36 21.15 1.06
C GLU A 392 9.91 21.99 -0.11
N ALA A 393 9.97 21.42 -1.32
CA ALA A 393 10.44 22.10 -2.51
C ALA A 393 9.31 22.84 -3.26
N VAL A 394 8.08 22.29 -3.24
CA VAL A 394 6.97 22.76 -4.09
C VAL A 394 5.79 23.34 -3.30
N GLY A 395 5.83 23.31 -1.97
CA GLY A 395 4.80 23.93 -1.12
C GLY A 395 3.45 23.22 -1.18
N GLU A 396 2.44 23.91 -1.71
CA GLU A 396 1.05 23.41 -1.79
C GLU A 396 0.75 22.77 -3.15
N GLU A 397 1.72 22.06 -3.71
CA GLU A 397 1.58 21.31 -4.97
C GLU A 397 1.95 19.84 -4.75
N VAL A 398 1.41 18.95 -5.58
CA VAL A 398 1.85 17.55 -5.68
C VAL A 398 2.07 17.19 -7.14
N HIS A 399 3.22 16.59 -7.46
CA HIS A 399 3.59 16.32 -8.84
C HIS A 399 3.58 14.82 -9.09
N ILE A 400 3.11 14.39 -10.25
CA ILE A 400 3.17 12.99 -10.67
C ILE A 400 3.78 12.83 -12.07
N THR A 401 4.32 11.64 -12.33
CA THR A 401 4.86 11.28 -13.65
C THR A 401 4.03 10.15 -14.25
N VAL A 402 3.29 10.45 -15.32
CA VAL A 402 2.26 9.56 -15.88
C VAL A 402 2.70 9.06 -17.25
N SER A 403 2.96 7.76 -17.39
CA SER A 403 3.09 7.15 -18.72
C SER A 403 1.69 6.83 -19.26
N LYS A 404 1.34 7.39 -20.41
CA LYS A 404 0.10 7.07 -21.11
C LYS A 404 0.12 5.61 -21.54
N VAL A 405 -0.87 4.84 -21.09
CA VAL A 405 -1.08 3.45 -21.54
C VAL A 405 -1.97 3.50 -22.77
N LEU A 406 -1.37 3.29 -23.93
CA LEU A 406 -2.06 3.15 -25.21
C LEU A 406 -1.41 2.01 -25.99
N TYR A 407 -2.20 1.03 -26.42
CA TYR A 407 -1.71 -0.10 -27.21
C TYR A 407 -2.77 -0.62 -28.17
N GLU A 408 -2.31 -1.18 -29.28
CA GLU A 408 -3.18 -1.88 -30.23
C GLU A 408 -3.23 -3.37 -29.90
N ASN A 409 -4.43 -3.94 -29.90
CA ASN A 409 -4.63 -5.38 -29.90
C ASN A 409 -5.84 -5.73 -30.77
N LYS A 410 -5.70 -6.74 -31.64
CA LYS A 410 -6.74 -7.15 -32.60
C LYS A 410 -7.37 -6.00 -33.41
N GLY A 411 -6.56 -5.02 -33.84
CA GLY A 411 -7.01 -3.89 -34.66
C GLY A 411 -7.80 -2.80 -33.92
N ARG A 412 -7.92 -2.87 -32.58
CA ARG A 412 -8.51 -1.81 -31.75
C ARG A 412 -7.45 -1.18 -30.85
N GLN A 413 -7.49 0.14 -30.74
CA GLN A 413 -6.67 0.89 -29.78
C GLN A 413 -7.31 0.79 -28.40
N ARG A 414 -6.51 0.49 -27.38
CA ARG A 414 -6.93 0.40 -25.97
C ARG A 414 -6.20 1.45 -25.16
N LEU A 415 -6.98 2.24 -24.44
CA LEU A 415 -6.51 3.32 -23.60
C LEU A 415 -6.72 2.92 -22.13
N GLY A 416 -5.67 3.03 -21.31
CA GLY A 416 -5.81 2.77 -19.87
C GLY A 416 -6.69 3.82 -19.22
N ALA A 417 -7.61 3.42 -18.34
CA ALA A 417 -8.62 4.31 -17.74
C ALA A 417 -8.01 5.58 -17.12
N CYS A 418 -7.15 5.43 -16.12
CA CYS A 418 -6.58 6.60 -15.43
C CYS A 418 -5.54 7.36 -16.26
N SER A 419 -4.61 6.66 -16.91
CA SER A 419 -3.58 7.34 -17.71
C SER A 419 -4.18 8.07 -18.92
N GLY A 420 -5.24 7.52 -19.53
CA GLY A 420 -6.00 8.15 -20.60
C GLY A 420 -6.84 9.32 -20.10
N HIS A 421 -7.50 9.17 -18.95
CA HIS A 421 -8.19 10.27 -18.29
C HIS A 421 -7.28 11.48 -18.08
N LEU A 422 -6.08 11.27 -17.53
CA LEU A 422 -5.11 12.35 -17.29
C LEU A 422 -4.45 12.87 -18.59
N ALA A 423 -4.16 12.00 -19.55
CA ALA A 423 -3.41 12.39 -20.76
C ALA A 423 -4.30 12.98 -21.87
N GLU A 424 -5.52 12.48 -22.06
CA GLU A 424 -6.40 12.85 -23.20
C GLU A 424 -7.64 13.64 -22.80
N HIS A 425 -8.15 13.47 -21.57
CA HIS A 425 -9.44 14.03 -21.17
C HIS A 425 -9.37 15.17 -20.15
N LYS A 426 -8.18 15.41 -19.58
CA LYS A 426 -7.95 16.45 -18.58
C LYS A 426 -6.87 17.38 -19.04
N GLU A 427 -7.13 18.68 -18.99
CA GLU A 427 -6.20 19.74 -19.32
C GLU A 427 -5.85 20.58 -18.09
N VAL A 428 -4.98 21.58 -18.27
CA VAL A 428 -4.71 22.59 -17.25
C VAL A 428 -6.03 23.27 -16.88
N ASP A 429 -6.19 23.62 -15.60
CA ASP A 429 -7.39 24.16 -14.95
C ASP A 429 -8.54 23.16 -14.73
N ASP A 430 -8.47 21.93 -15.26
CA ASP A 430 -9.47 20.91 -14.94
C ASP A 430 -9.29 20.35 -13.52
N GLN A 431 -10.40 19.94 -12.91
CA GLN A 431 -10.42 19.29 -11.61
C GLN A 431 -10.32 17.76 -11.69
N ILE A 432 -9.61 17.16 -10.74
CA ILE A 432 -9.47 15.71 -10.53
C ILE A 432 -9.62 15.36 -9.06
N LEU A 433 -10.15 14.15 -8.80
CA LEU A 433 -10.31 13.64 -7.43
C LEU A 433 -9.05 12.89 -6.98
N ILE A 434 -8.44 13.35 -5.89
CA ILE A 434 -7.17 12.84 -5.38
C ILE A 434 -7.18 12.53 -3.89
N TYR A 435 -6.24 11.69 -3.45
CA TYR A 435 -5.89 11.52 -2.04
C TYR A 435 -4.43 11.07 -1.90
N ILE A 436 -3.85 11.22 -0.71
CA ILE A 436 -2.49 10.73 -0.43
C ILE A 436 -2.55 9.34 0.18
N GLU A 437 -1.86 8.39 -0.46
CA GLU A 437 -1.56 7.09 0.12
C GLU A 437 -0.16 7.12 0.74
N LYS A 438 -0.11 7.01 2.07
CA LYS A 438 1.15 7.01 2.81
C LYS A 438 1.93 5.72 2.60
N ASN A 439 3.24 5.83 2.40
CA ASN A 439 4.14 4.68 2.28
C ASN A 439 5.37 4.81 3.21
N PRO A 440 5.23 4.50 4.51
CA PRO A 440 6.32 4.65 5.49
C PRO A 440 7.53 3.73 5.22
N ASN A 441 7.37 2.75 4.32
CA ASN A 441 8.41 1.79 3.96
C ASN A 441 9.25 2.22 2.75
N PHE A 442 8.95 3.37 2.15
CA PHE A 442 9.72 3.96 1.06
C PHE A 442 10.07 5.43 1.40
N ARG A 443 11.22 5.63 2.04
CA ARG A 443 11.67 6.92 2.59
C ARG A 443 13.16 7.12 2.47
N LEU A 444 13.57 8.38 2.36
CA LEU A 444 14.98 8.77 2.52
C LEU A 444 15.51 8.42 3.92
N PRO A 445 16.82 8.10 4.05
CA PRO A 445 17.40 7.83 5.36
C PRO A 445 17.57 9.15 6.13
N ALA A 446 17.30 9.12 7.44
CA ALA A 446 17.45 10.29 8.30
C ALA A 446 18.92 10.79 8.42
N ASN A 447 19.90 9.90 8.27
CA ASN A 447 21.29 10.15 8.69
C ASN A 447 22.24 10.56 7.55
N GLY A 448 21.73 11.04 6.41
CA GLY A 448 22.58 11.43 5.27
C GLY A 448 23.40 10.27 4.68
N SER A 449 23.00 9.02 4.94
CA SER A 449 23.61 7.81 4.40
C SER A 449 23.71 7.86 2.87
N PRO A 450 24.69 7.18 2.27
CA PRO A 450 24.74 7.05 0.81
C PRO A 450 23.47 6.43 0.26
N ILE A 451 22.93 6.98 -0.84
CA ILE A 451 21.73 6.44 -1.48
C ILE A 451 22.03 6.02 -2.92
N ILE A 452 21.63 4.80 -3.27
CA ILE A 452 21.67 4.24 -4.62
C ILE A 452 20.23 4.13 -5.08
N MET A 453 19.85 4.86 -6.11
CA MET A 453 18.51 4.90 -6.68
C MET A 453 18.53 4.22 -8.03
N VAL A 454 17.71 3.19 -8.24
CA VAL A 454 17.66 2.44 -9.49
C VAL A 454 16.24 2.50 -10.05
N GLY A 455 16.08 3.23 -11.16
CA GLY A 455 14.78 3.45 -11.79
C GLY A 455 14.82 3.25 -13.30
N ALA A 456 13.72 2.79 -13.87
CA ALA A 456 13.53 2.77 -15.32
C ALA A 456 12.18 3.38 -15.70
N GLY A 457 12.16 4.16 -16.79
CA GLY A 457 10.97 4.91 -17.23
C GLY A 457 10.36 5.75 -16.10
N THR A 458 9.06 5.57 -15.82
CA THR A 458 8.35 6.27 -14.74
C THR A 458 8.84 5.92 -13.34
N GLY A 459 9.66 4.88 -13.17
CA GLY A 459 10.35 4.59 -11.91
C GLY A 459 11.34 5.68 -11.46
N ILE A 460 11.55 6.71 -12.26
CA ILE A 460 12.31 7.91 -11.89
C ILE A 460 11.53 8.86 -10.97
N ALA A 461 10.20 8.75 -10.95
CA ALA A 461 9.29 9.66 -10.24
C ALA A 461 9.69 9.91 -8.78
N PRO A 462 9.77 8.89 -7.89
CA PRO A 462 10.10 9.15 -6.49
C PRO A 462 11.54 9.64 -6.31
N TYR A 463 12.45 9.38 -7.25
CA TYR A 463 13.82 9.86 -7.17
C TYR A 463 13.93 11.36 -7.49
N ARG A 464 13.03 11.91 -8.29
CA ARG A 464 12.90 13.36 -8.45
C ARG A 464 12.50 14.00 -7.10
N ALA A 465 11.49 13.44 -6.43
CA ALA A 465 11.09 13.87 -5.09
C ALA A 465 12.24 13.76 -4.06
N PHE A 466 13.02 12.67 -4.10
CA PHE A 466 14.15 12.47 -3.20
C PHE A 466 15.24 13.53 -3.40
N ILE A 467 15.57 13.87 -4.65
CA ILE A 467 16.58 14.90 -4.91
C ILE A 467 16.07 16.29 -4.54
N GLN A 468 14.81 16.62 -4.83
CA GLN A 468 14.20 17.87 -4.38
C GLN A 468 14.24 18.01 -2.85
N GLN A 469 13.92 16.94 -2.11
CA GLN A 469 14.03 16.95 -0.65
C GLN A 469 15.46 17.20 -0.18
N ARG A 470 16.44 16.57 -0.83
CA ARG A 470 17.86 16.79 -0.50
C ARG A 470 18.32 18.21 -0.84
N GLU A 471 17.79 18.81 -1.91
CA GLU A 471 18.02 20.21 -2.24
C GLU A 471 17.46 21.12 -1.16
N ALA A 472 16.17 20.98 -0.82
CA ALA A 472 15.46 21.78 0.18
C ALA A 472 16.13 21.70 1.57
N THR A 473 16.63 20.53 1.94
CA THR A 473 17.31 20.30 3.23
C THR A 473 18.83 20.50 3.19
N GLY A 474 19.41 20.88 2.04
CA GLY A 474 20.85 21.15 1.90
C GLY A 474 21.78 19.92 1.91
N HIS A 475 21.26 18.70 1.74
CA HIS A 475 22.02 17.46 1.79
C HIS A 475 22.73 17.14 0.46
N LYS A 476 24.00 17.55 0.34
CA LYS A 476 24.84 17.30 -0.83
C LYS A 476 25.61 15.97 -0.78
N GLY A 477 25.97 15.46 -1.96
CA GLY A 477 26.84 14.32 -2.15
C GLY A 477 26.23 12.98 -1.74
N LYS A 478 26.99 11.89 -1.94
CA LYS A 478 26.62 10.50 -1.61
C LYS A 478 25.27 10.04 -2.21
N THR A 479 24.92 10.57 -3.37
CA THR A 479 23.67 10.23 -4.06
C THR A 479 23.99 9.75 -5.47
N TRP A 480 23.46 8.58 -5.83
CA TRP A 480 23.75 7.94 -7.11
C TRP A 480 22.46 7.44 -7.76
N LEU A 481 22.17 7.93 -8.95
CA LEU A 481 21.05 7.48 -9.78
C LEU A 481 21.53 6.53 -10.90
N PHE A 482 20.90 5.37 -11.01
CA PHE A 482 20.92 4.52 -12.19
C PHE A 482 19.58 4.66 -12.89
N PHE A 483 19.58 5.22 -14.09
CA PHE A 483 18.35 5.46 -14.84
C PHE A 483 18.36 4.75 -16.19
N GLY A 484 17.26 4.08 -16.53
CA GLY A 484 17.10 3.38 -17.80
C GLY A 484 15.86 3.81 -18.59
N GLU A 485 16.01 4.00 -19.90
CA GLU A 485 14.88 4.19 -20.81
C GLU A 485 15.25 3.72 -22.24
N ARG A 486 14.39 3.93 -23.23
CA ARG A 486 14.56 3.51 -24.62
C ARG A 486 15.65 4.30 -25.34
N ARG A 487 15.51 5.62 -25.51
CA ARG A 487 16.45 6.46 -26.26
C ARG A 487 16.86 7.72 -25.50
N PHE A 488 18.11 8.12 -25.67
CA PHE A 488 18.62 9.35 -25.06
C PHE A 488 17.90 10.61 -25.56
N SER A 489 17.69 10.74 -26.87
CA SER A 489 17.18 11.96 -27.50
C SER A 489 15.69 12.23 -27.28
N SER A 490 14.89 11.17 -27.10
CA SER A 490 13.43 11.29 -27.01
C SER A 490 12.86 10.91 -25.65
N ASP A 491 13.60 10.18 -24.82
CA ASP A 491 13.00 9.52 -23.65
C ASP A 491 13.75 9.79 -22.33
N PHE A 492 14.75 10.69 -22.33
CA PHE A 492 15.47 11.04 -21.10
C PHE A 492 14.66 12.00 -20.21
N LEU A 493 13.78 11.42 -19.40
CA LEU A 493 12.88 12.14 -18.48
C LEU A 493 13.66 13.07 -17.52
N TYR A 494 13.20 14.32 -17.41
CA TYR A 494 13.78 15.36 -16.52
C TYR A 494 15.27 15.64 -16.75
N GLN A 495 15.78 15.48 -17.97
CA GLN A 495 17.21 15.61 -18.31
C GLN A 495 17.88 16.87 -17.73
N THR A 496 17.25 18.03 -17.91
CA THR A 496 17.79 19.33 -17.47
C THR A 496 17.88 19.43 -15.95
N GLU A 497 16.90 18.89 -15.22
CA GLU A 497 16.94 18.83 -13.76
C GLU A 497 18.11 17.97 -13.26
N TRP A 498 18.32 16.78 -13.85
CA TRP A 498 19.45 15.92 -13.45
C TRP A 498 20.80 16.59 -13.68
N GLN A 499 20.94 17.33 -14.78
CA GLN A 499 22.15 18.10 -15.07
C GLN A 499 22.37 19.22 -14.04
N LYS A 500 21.30 19.93 -13.64
CA LYS A 500 21.34 20.92 -12.56
C LYS A 500 21.82 20.28 -11.25
N TYR A 501 21.18 19.19 -10.82
CA TYR A 501 21.52 18.53 -9.56
C TYR A 501 22.94 17.96 -9.52
N LEU A 502 23.47 17.50 -10.67
CA LEU A 502 24.88 17.09 -10.79
C LEU A 502 25.83 18.27 -10.61
N LYS A 503 25.53 19.40 -11.26
CA LYS A 503 26.35 20.62 -11.19
C LYS A 503 26.39 21.20 -9.77
N GLU A 504 25.26 21.17 -9.07
CA GLU A 504 25.12 21.74 -7.72
C GLU A 504 25.56 20.79 -6.60
N GLY A 505 25.79 19.51 -6.94
CA GLY A 505 26.31 18.48 -6.04
C GLY A 505 25.25 17.75 -5.20
N TYR A 506 23.96 17.94 -5.49
CA TYR A 506 22.87 17.18 -4.86
C TYR A 506 22.77 15.76 -5.41
N LEU A 507 23.01 15.59 -6.72
CA LEU A 507 23.24 14.30 -7.35
C LEU A 507 24.76 14.11 -7.50
N GLY A 508 25.33 13.15 -6.78
CA GLY A 508 26.77 12.88 -6.85
C GLY A 508 27.19 12.13 -8.12
N LYS A 509 26.31 11.26 -8.62
CA LYS A 509 26.58 10.46 -9.83
C LYS A 509 25.32 10.02 -10.53
N ILE A 510 25.38 9.91 -11.85
CA ILE A 510 24.35 9.28 -12.68
C ILE A 510 24.98 8.23 -13.61
N ASP A 511 24.35 7.06 -13.75
CA ASP A 511 24.67 6.05 -14.75
C ASP A 511 23.42 5.77 -15.60
N LEU A 512 23.49 6.08 -16.89
CA LEU A 512 22.35 6.01 -17.82
C LEU A 512 22.40 4.73 -18.68
N ALA A 513 21.24 4.13 -18.93
CA ALA A 513 21.07 2.96 -19.80
C ALA A 513 19.97 3.20 -20.85
N PHE A 514 20.37 3.34 -22.12
CA PHE A 514 19.43 3.47 -23.23
C PHE A 514 19.37 2.17 -24.03
N SER A 515 18.20 1.54 -24.04
CA SER A 515 18.02 0.20 -24.60
C SER A 515 17.85 0.16 -26.13
N ARG A 516 17.74 1.30 -26.80
CA ARG A 516 17.46 1.39 -28.24
C ARG A 516 18.40 2.32 -29.03
N ASP A 517 19.39 2.94 -28.38
CA ASP A 517 20.39 3.79 -29.07
C ASP A 517 21.45 2.97 -29.82
N GLN A 518 21.50 1.66 -29.59
CA GLN A 518 22.42 0.73 -30.24
C GLN A 518 21.75 -0.64 -30.47
N LYS A 519 22.40 -1.49 -31.28
CA LYS A 519 21.93 -2.85 -31.61
C LYS A 519 21.74 -3.72 -30.35
N GLU A 520 22.71 -3.69 -29.45
CA GLU A 520 22.67 -4.46 -28.20
C GLU A 520 21.82 -3.77 -27.13
N LYS A 521 21.03 -4.54 -26.37
CA LYS A 521 20.20 -3.98 -25.31
C LYS A 521 21.04 -3.63 -24.08
N ILE A 522 21.07 -2.35 -23.70
CA ILE A 522 21.71 -1.88 -22.47
C ILE A 522 20.62 -1.51 -21.45
N TYR A 523 20.63 -2.19 -20.31
CA TYR A 523 19.70 -1.96 -19.20
C TYR A 523 20.45 -1.55 -17.92
N VAL A 524 19.70 -1.14 -16.89
CA VAL A 524 20.25 -0.67 -15.61
C VAL A 524 21.10 -1.72 -14.91
N GLN A 525 20.72 -3.00 -14.97
CA GLN A 525 21.51 -4.11 -14.42
C GLN A 525 22.90 -4.23 -15.05
N HIS A 526 23.05 -3.93 -16.34
CA HIS A 526 24.37 -3.90 -16.99
C HIS A 526 25.23 -2.76 -16.44
N LYS A 527 24.63 -1.63 -16.08
CA LYS A 527 25.32 -0.49 -15.46
C LYS A 527 25.69 -0.80 -14.00
N LEU A 528 24.80 -1.45 -13.25
CA LEU A 528 25.08 -1.94 -11.90
C LEU A 528 26.28 -2.90 -11.91
N GLN A 529 26.27 -3.90 -12.80
CA GLN A 529 27.35 -4.88 -12.90
C GLN A 529 28.72 -4.22 -13.20
N LYS A 530 28.76 -3.20 -14.06
CA LYS A 530 29.98 -2.42 -14.34
C LYS A 530 30.51 -1.68 -13.11
N GLN A 531 29.62 -1.32 -12.19
CA GLN A 531 29.92 -0.50 -11.01
C GLN A 531 29.99 -1.33 -9.71
N GLN A 532 29.95 -2.66 -9.81
CA GLN A 532 29.81 -3.62 -8.70
C GLN A 532 30.69 -3.34 -7.49
N LYS A 533 31.99 -3.03 -7.68
CA LYS A 533 32.94 -2.73 -6.60
C LYS A 533 32.50 -1.52 -5.76
N LYS A 534 32.05 -0.45 -6.42
CA LYS A 534 31.64 0.79 -5.76
C LYS A 534 30.28 0.62 -5.07
N ILE A 535 29.36 -0.09 -5.72
CA ILE A 535 28.05 -0.41 -5.15
C ILE A 535 28.22 -1.20 -3.85
N PHE A 536 28.98 -2.30 -3.88
CA PHE A 536 29.22 -3.08 -2.68
C PHE A 536 29.90 -2.26 -1.57
N LYS A 537 30.88 -1.42 -1.92
CA LYS A 537 31.48 -0.49 -0.95
C LYS A 537 30.44 0.46 -0.33
N TRP A 538 29.49 0.98 -1.09
CA TRP A 538 28.43 1.84 -0.54
C TRP A 538 27.50 1.05 0.37
N LEU A 539 27.16 -0.19 0.03
CA LEU A 539 26.41 -1.09 0.90
C LEU A 539 27.17 -1.39 2.20
N GLU A 540 28.49 -1.52 2.18
CA GLU A 540 29.27 -1.70 3.42
C GLU A 540 29.40 -0.41 4.26
N ASN A 541 29.09 0.76 3.69
CA ASN A 541 29.14 2.05 4.39
C ASN A 541 27.73 2.61 4.63
N ASP A 542 26.85 1.77 5.17
CA ASP A 542 25.47 2.10 5.54
C ASP A 542 24.60 2.65 4.39
N GLY A 543 24.99 2.36 3.15
CA GLY A 543 24.24 2.78 1.98
C GLY A 543 22.85 2.16 1.93
N VAL A 544 21.90 2.92 1.42
CA VAL A 544 20.51 2.49 1.17
C VAL A 544 20.30 2.33 -0.34
N PHE A 545 19.76 1.19 -0.73
CA PHE A 545 19.45 0.84 -2.10
C PHE A 545 17.94 0.98 -2.34
N TYR A 546 17.56 1.73 -3.36
CA TYR A 546 16.18 1.92 -3.78
C TYR A 546 15.98 1.34 -5.18
N LEU A 547 14.84 0.69 -5.37
CA LEU A 547 14.43 0.11 -6.66
C LEU A 547 13.00 0.55 -7.00
N CYS A 548 12.80 1.15 -8.18
CA CYS A 548 11.47 1.60 -8.60
C CYS A 548 11.22 1.35 -10.10
N GLY A 549 10.01 0.89 -10.45
CA GLY A 549 9.58 0.63 -11.82
C GLY A 549 8.98 -0.76 -12.02
N ASP A 550 9.16 -1.35 -13.21
CA ASP A 550 8.54 -2.62 -13.62
C ASP A 550 8.87 -3.78 -12.68
N MET A 551 7.83 -4.34 -12.04
CA MET A 551 7.96 -5.45 -11.11
C MET A 551 8.27 -6.78 -11.82
N LYS A 552 7.73 -7.00 -13.03
CA LYS A 552 7.73 -8.32 -13.67
C LYS A 552 9.10 -8.75 -14.20
N LYS A 553 9.87 -7.82 -14.77
CA LYS A 553 11.18 -8.10 -15.38
C LYS A 553 12.30 -7.30 -14.72
N MET A 554 12.16 -5.97 -14.68
CA MET A 554 13.25 -5.09 -14.27
C MET A 554 13.65 -5.34 -12.81
N ALA A 555 12.68 -5.42 -11.90
CA ALA A 555 12.97 -5.65 -10.49
C ALA A 555 13.68 -6.98 -10.24
N LYS A 556 13.22 -8.06 -10.88
CA LYS A 556 13.83 -9.40 -10.79
C LYS A 556 15.28 -9.41 -11.29
N ASP A 557 15.53 -8.78 -12.45
CA ASP A 557 16.87 -8.69 -13.03
C ASP A 557 17.84 -7.86 -12.16
N VAL A 558 17.35 -6.76 -11.58
CA VAL A 558 18.15 -5.90 -10.68
C VAL A 558 18.45 -6.64 -9.37
N GLU A 559 17.48 -7.31 -8.75
CA GLU A 559 17.72 -8.10 -7.53
C GLU A 559 18.71 -9.23 -7.79
N ALA A 560 18.57 -9.98 -8.88
CA ALA A 560 19.50 -11.04 -9.26
C ALA A 560 20.93 -10.49 -9.48
N THR A 561 21.03 -9.31 -10.11
CA THR A 561 22.31 -8.64 -10.31
C THR A 561 22.91 -8.18 -8.99
N LEU A 562 22.10 -7.61 -8.09
CA LEU A 562 22.56 -7.19 -6.77
C LEU A 562 23.06 -8.38 -5.94
N LEU A 563 22.36 -9.52 -5.98
CA LEU A 563 22.83 -10.76 -5.37
C LEU A 563 24.19 -11.19 -5.94
N SER A 564 24.37 -11.15 -7.26
CA SER A 564 25.66 -11.48 -7.89
C SER A 564 26.78 -10.50 -7.47
N ILE A 565 26.45 -9.21 -7.27
CA ILE A 565 27.38 -8.20 -6.77
C ILE A 565 27.79 -8.54 -5.32
N ILE A 566 26.83 -8.84 -4.45
CA ILE A 566 27.08 -9.19 -3.04
C ILE A 566 27.94 -10.46 -2.95
N GLU A 567 27.62 -11.48 -3.75
CA GLU A 567 28.37 -12.74 -3.81
C GLU A 567 29.84 -12.48 -4.21
N LYS A 568 30.06 -11.83 -5.36
CA LYS A 568 31.39 -11.62 -5.93
C LYS A 568 32.24 -10.63 -5.15
N GLN A 569 31.67 -9.52 -4.71
CA GLN A 569 32.41 -8.44 -4.05
C GLN A 569 32.54 -8.67 -2.55
N GLY A 570 31.59 -9.38 -1.93
CA GLY A 570 31.65 -9.78 -0.53
C GLY A 570 32.40 -11.09 -0.28
N GLY A 571 32.76 -11.84 -1.33
CA GLY A 571 33.37 -13.17 -1.20
C GLY A 571 32.45 -14.16 -0.47
N MET A 572 31.14 -14.04 -0.70
CA MET A 572 30.10 -14.79 0.01
C MET A 572 29.61 -15.97 -0.85
N THR A 573 29.10 -17.03 -0.20
CA THR A 573 28.34 -18.07 -0.92
C THR A 573 26.97 -17.53 -1.33
N PRO A 574 26.27 -18.15 -2.29
CA PRO A 574 24.92 -17.74 -2.69
C PRO A 574 23.93 -17.65 -1.53
N GLU A 575 23.99 -18.57 -0.56
CA GLU A 575 23.12 -18.58 0.61
C GLU A 575 23.40 -17.38 1.53
N ARG A 576 24.69 -17.07 1.74
CA ARG A 576 25.10 -15.89 2.53
C ARG A 576 24.72 -14.59 1.84
N ALA A 577 24.83 -14.51 0.51
CA ALA A 577 24.42 -13.34 -0.25
C ALA A 577 22.90 -13.10 -0.16
N LYS A 578 22.09 -14.17 -0.24
CA LYS A 578 20.64 -14.09 0.00
C LYS A 578 20.34 -13.63 1.43
N GLY A 579 21.03 -14.19 2.42
CA GLY A 579 20.91 -13.76 3.82
C GLY A 579 21.28 -12.28 4.03
N TYR A 580 22.32 -11.80 3.36
CA TYR A 580 22.74 -10.40 3.39
C TYR A 580 21.68 -9.47 2.76
N LEU A 581 21.14 -9.82 1.59
CA LEU A 581 20.06 -9.04 0.98
C LEU A 581 18.80 -9.03 1.86
N LYS A 582 18.43 -10.17 2.45
CA LYS A 582 17.32 -10.25 3.41
C LYS A 582 17.56 -9.35 4.62
N LYS A 583 18.79 -9.31 5.14
CA LYS A 583 19.20 -8.38 6.21
C LYS A 583 19.03 -6.92 5.77
N LEU A 584 19.49 -6.54 4.57
CA LEU A 584 19.30 -5.17 4.05
C LEU A 584 17.81 -4.79 3.97
N LYS A 585 16.95 -5.70 3.48
CA LYS A 585 15.50 -5.45 3.42
C LYS A 585 14.91 -5.23 4.82
N LYS A 586 15.28 -6.08 5.81
CA LYS A 586 14.84 -5.92 7.21
C LYS A 586 15.33 -4.63 7.86
N GLU A 587 16.55 -4.21 7.57
CA GLU A 587 17.14 -2.96 8.09
C GLU A 587 16.64 -1.71 7.35
N ARG A 588 15.66 -1.85 6.42
CA ARG A 588 15.19 -0.77 5.53
C ARG A 588 16.31 -0.13 4.70
N ARG A 589 17.35 -0.90 4.42
CA ARG A 589 18.50 -0.52 3.59
C ARG A 589 18.40 -1.03 2.14
N PHE A 590 17.40 -1.85 1.86
CA PHE A 590 16.89 -2.11 0.52
C PHE A 590 15.39 -1.83 0.54
N GLN A 591 14.94 -0.85 -0.25
CA GLN A 591 13.53 -0.44 -0.33
C GLN A 591 13.09 -0.47 -1.79
N SER A 592 11.86 -0.91 -2.05
CA SER A 592 11.32 -1.04 -3.40
C SER A 592 9.93 -0.44 -3.52
N ASP A 593 9.68 0.23 -4.64
CA ASP A 593 8.37 0.71 -5.08
C ASP A 593 8.15 0.26 -6.51
N VAL A 594 7.68 -0.98 -6.67
CA VAL A 594 7.58 -1.67 -7.97
C VAL A 594 6.12 -2.04 -8.26
N TYR A 595 5.73 -1.95 -9.52
CA TYR A 595 4.35 -2.11 -9.98
C TYR A 595 4.24 -2.77 -11.36
#